data_AF-A0A9D1CKX6-F1
#
_entry.id   AF-A0A9D1CKX6-F1
#
_cell.length_a   1.000
_cell.length_b   1.000
_cell.length_c   1.000
_cell.angle_alpha   90.00
_cell.angle_beta   90.00
_cell.angle_gamma   90.00
#
_symmetry.space_group_name_H-M   'P 1'
#
loop_
_entity.id
_entity.type
_entity.pdbx_description
1 polymer ?
#
loop_
_entity_poly.entity_id
_entity_poly.type
_entity_poly.pdbx_seq_one_letter_code
_entity_poly.pdbx_strand_id
1 'polypeptide(L)'
;KNELVDEFVILQSKSKNAIYSNATALYLHGFSNRIPIKYDITINNGYNGSLQKNKRVNLFYIKKELLELGVINYKLDSGNIIRVYDLDKTICDIIKNKKKIDAEIFNKAIREYFYSKKKNTLKLYEYAKKMNIYDKVRDTFEVLG
;
A
#
# COMPACT_ATOMS: atom_id res chain seq x y z
N LYS A 1 -17.78 -16.49 -21.68
CA LYS A 1 -17.16 -15.20 -21.30
C LYS A 1 -15.77 -15.52 -20.81
N ASN A 2 -14.73 -15.26 -21.61
CA ASN A 2 -13.35 -15.45 -21.14
C ASN A 2 -13.10 -14.40 -20.05
N GLU A 3 -13.17 -14.81 -18.80
CA GLU A 3 -12.69 -14.03 -17.67
C GLU A 3 -11.17 -13.91 -17.85
N LEU A 4 -10.74 -12.78 -18.42
CA LEU A 4 -9.36 -12.34 -18.25
C LEU A 4 -9.14 -12.24 -16.74
N VAL A 5 -8.46 -13.23 -16.17
CA VAL A 5 -8.12 -13.23 -14.75
C VAL A 5 -7.35 -11.95 -14.47
N ASP A 6 -7.84 -11.12 -13.54
CA ASP A 6 -7.21 -9.84 -13.23
C ASP A 6 -5.74 -10.05 -12.87
N GLU A 7 -4.86 -9.22 -13.44
CA GLU A 7 -3.43 -9.28 -13.12
C GLU A 7 -3.18 -9.17 -11.61
N PHE A 8 -4.03 -8.41 -10.91
CA PHE A 8 -4.04 -8.34 -9.45
C PHE A 8 -4.26 -9.71 -8.77
N VAL A 9 -5.18 -10.53 -9.28
CA VAL A 9 -5.45 -11.86 -8.74
C VAL A 9 -4.28 -12.80 -9.06
N ILE A 10 -3.77 -12.76 -10.29
CA ILE A 10 -2.66 -13.62 -10.73
C ILE A 10 -1.42 -13.37 -9.86
N LEU A 11 -1.03 -12.10 -9.68
CA LEU A 11 0.16 -11.74 -8.91
C LEU A 11 0.00 -12.11 -7.43
N GLN A 12 -1.16 -11.83 -6.83
CA GLN A 12 -1.39 -12.17 -5.43
C GLN A 12 -1.44 -13.69 -5.21
N SER A 13 -1.93 -14.48 -6.17
CA SER A 13 -1.95 -15.94 -6.08
C SER A 13 -0.55 -16.57 -5.94
N LYS A 14 0.51 -15.87 -6.35
CA LYS A 14 1.90 -16.34 -6.26
C LYS A 14 2.43 -16.40 -4.82
N SER A 15 1.76 -15.77 -3.85
CA SER A 15 2.11 -15.89 -2.44
C SER A 15 0.94 -15.53 -1.54
N LYS A 16 0.64 -16.40 -0.55
CA LYS A 16 -0.38 -16.13 0.47
C LYS A 16 -0.09 -14.86 1.30
N ASN A 17 1.18 -14.44 1.33
CA ASN A 17 1.65 -13.27 2.09
C ASN A 17 1.74 -11.99 1.22
N ALA A 18 1.32 -12.02 -0.04
CA ALA A 18 1.37 -10.86 -0.93
C ALA A 18 0.21 -9.90 -0.66
N ILE A 19 0.53 -8.67 -0.27
CA ILE A 19 -0.45 -7.63 0.03
C ILE A 19 -0.13 -6.39 -0.79
N TYR A 20 -1.11 -5.88 -1.54
CA TYR A 20 -0.93 -4.65 -2.31
C TYR A 20 -0.73 -3.44 -1.39
N SER A 21 0.28 -2.63 -1.69
CA SER A 21 0.73 -1.53 -0.83
C SER A 21 1.20 -0.33 -1.65
N ASN A 22 1.67 0.72 -0.96
CA ASN A 22 2.29 1.92 -1.55
C ASN A 22 1.49 2.47 -2.75
N ALA A 23 2.13 2.66 -3.92
CA ALA A 23 1.48 3.31 -5.07
C ALA A 23 0.31 2.48 -5.63
N THR A 24 0.39 1.15 -5.58
CA THR A 24 -0.71 0.27 -6.00
C THR A 24 -1.93 0.44 -5.11
N ALA A 25 -1.73 0.47 -3.79
CA ALA A 25 -2.82 0.69 -2.86
C ALA A 25 -3.41 2.11 -3.00
N LEU A 26 -2.58 3.13 -3.18
CA LEU A 26 -3.06 4.49 -3.47
C LEU A 26 -3.96 4.52 -4.72
N TYR A 27 -3.55 3.86 -5.80
CA TYR A 27 -4.35 3.74 -7.01
C TYR A 27 -5.69 3.06 -6.74
N LEU A 28 -5.68 1.91 -6.06
CA LEU A 28 -6.91 1.18 -5.71
C LEU A 28 -7.85 2.02 -4.82
N HIS A 29 -7.33 2.86 -3.93
CA HIS A 29 -8.14 3.74 -3.08
C HIS A 29 -8.59 5.04 -3.75
N GLY A 30 -8.15 5.31 -4.99
CA GLY A 30 -8.43 6.53 -5.73
C GLY A 30 -7.61 7.76 -5.30
N PHE A 31 -6.50 7.56 -4.59
CA PHE A 31 -5.54 8.61 -4.19
C PHE A 31 -4.35 8.72 -5.16
N SER A 32 -4.45 8.03 -6.30
CA SER A 32 -3.56 8.18 -7.44
C SER A 32 -4.35 7.89 -8.72
N ASN A 33 -4.21 8.75 -9.71
CA ASN A 33 -4.73 8.53 -11.06
C ASN A 33 -3.72 7.85 -11.99
N ARG A 34 -2.51 7.55 -11.50
CA ARG A 34 -1.48 6.84 -12.27
C ARG A 34 -1.71 5.34 -12.17
N ILE A 35 -2.00 4.72 -13.31
CA ILE A 35 -2.07 3.25 -13.43
C ILE A 35 -0.67 2.69 -13.10
N PRO A 36 -0.55 1.72 -12.17
CA PRO A 36 0.74 1.15 -11.81
C PRO A 36 1.39 0.42 -12.98
N ILE A 37 2.56 0.90 -13.45
CA ILE A 37 3.39 0.17 -14.42
C ILE A 37 4.00 -1.09 -13.77
N LYS A 38 4.29 -0.98 -12.47
CA LYS A 38 4.68 -2.08 -11.60
C LYS A 38 3.78 -2.09 -10.37
N TYR A 39 3.49 -3.29 -9.89
CA TYR A 39 2.68 -3.51 -8.70
C TYR A 39 3.58 -3.55 -7.47
N ASP A 40 3.45 -2.53 -6.64
CA ASP A 40 3.98 -2.52 -5.29
C ASP A 40 3.24 -3.55 -4.41
N ILE A 41 3.99 -4.52 -3.91
CA ILE A 41 3.51 -5.60 -3.04
C ILE A 41 4.39 -5.66 -1.79
N THR A 42 3.76 -5.64 -0.62
CA THR A 42 4.43 -5.92 0.66
C THR A 42 4.35 -7.40 0.99
N ILE A 43 5.46 -7.95 1.47
CA ILE A 43 5.59 -9.34 1.90
C ILE A 43 6.47 -9.47 3.15
N ASN A 44 6.43 -10.63 3.80
CA ASN A 44 7.28 -10.92 4.95
C ASN A 44 8.77 -10.93 4.61
N ASN A 45 9.57 -10.45 5.54
CA ASN A 45 11.02 -10.65 5.54
C ASN A 45 11.35 -12.15 5.37
N GLY A 46 12.42 -12.45 4.62
CA GLY A 46 12.86 -13.82 4.35
C GLY A 46 12.03 -14.56 3.29
N TYR A 47 11.08 -13.89 2.63
CA TYR A 47 10.43 -14.46 1.45
C TYR A 47 11.47 -14.81 0.37
N ASN A 48 11.37 -16.01 -0.20
CA ASN A 48 12.19 -16.49 -1.32
C ASN A 48 11.26 -17.20 -2.32
N GLY A 49 10.54 -16.43 -3.13
CA GLY A 49 9.54 -16.98 -4.06
C GLY A 49 9.45 -16.24 -5.38
N SER A 50 8.53 -16.67 -6.24
CA SER A 50 8.46 -16.26 -7.65
C SER A 50 8.25 -14.76 -7.88
N LEU A 51 7.65 -14.04 -6.92
CA LEU A 51 7.45 -12.59 -7.03
C LEU A 51 8.77 -11.80 -7.08
N GLN A 52 9.87 -12.32 -6.52
CA GLN A 52 11.18 -11.65 -6.56
C GLN A 52 11.75 -11.55 -7.97
N LYS A 53 11.39 -12.50 -8.85
CA LYS A 53 11.87 -12.57 -10.23
C LYS A 53 10.92 -11.86 -11.20
N ASN A 54 9.79 -11.35 -10.71
CA ASN A 54 8.79 -10.75 -11.56
C ASN A 54 9.11 -9.27 -11.83
N LYS A 55 9.39 -8.93 -13.10
CA LYS A 55 9.76 -7.57 -13.52
C LYS A 55 8.62 -6.54 -13.35
N ARG A 56 7.37 -6.99 -13.24
CA ARG A 56 6.19 -6.15 -12.99
C ARG A 56 5.92 -5.92 -11.49
N VAL A 57 6.74 -6.45 -10.59
CA VAL A 57 6.51 -6.34 -9.14
C VAL A 57 7.64 -5.57 -8.48
N ASN A 58 7.28 -4.63 -7.62
CA ASN A 58 8.19 -4.01 -6.67
C ASN A 58 7.90 -4.59 -5.28
N LEU A 59 8.86 -5.31 -4.70
CA LEU A 59 8.69 -5.91 -3.39
C LEU A 59 9.14 -4.98 -2.26
N PHE A 60 8.25 -4.84 -1.28
CA PHE A 60 8.52 -4.23 0.01
C PHE A 60 8.50 -5.32 1.08
N TYR A 61 9.39 -5.21 2.04
CA TYR A 61 9.57 -6.24 3.07
C TYR A 61 9.20 -5.69 4.44
N ILE A 62 8.46 -6.48 5.21
CA ILE A 62 8.01 -6.13 6.56
C ILE A 62 8.16 -7.33 7.50
N LYS A 63 8.26 -7.04 8.81
CA LYS A 63 8.24 -8.08 9.84
C LYS A 63 6.89 -8.82 9.82
N LYS A 64 6.92 -10.11 10.12
CA LYS A 64 5.75 -10.99 10.11
C LYS A 64 4.61 -10.48 11.01
N GLU A 65 4.94 -9.96 12.19
CA GLU A 65 3.96 -9.39 13.13
C GLU A 65 3.21 -8.15 12.60
N LEU A 66 3.74 -7.47 11.58
CA LEU A 66 3.17 -6.25 11.01
C LEU A 66 2.52 -6.47 9.64
N LEU A 67 2.67 -7.65 9.03
CA LEU A 67 2.15 -7.89 7.68
C LEU A 67 0.63 -7.73 7.62
N GLU A 68 -0.07 -8.21 8.64
CA GLU A 68 -1.53 -8.19 8.73
C GLU A 68 -2.10 -6.85 9.22
N LEU A 69 -1.23 -5.90 9.58
CA LEU A 69 -1.67 -4.59 10.07
C LEU A 69 -2.34 -3.80 8.95
N GLY A 70 -3.62 -3.47 9.12
CA GLY A 70 -4.38 -2.65 8.18
C GLY A 70 -4.77 -3.35 6.87
N VAL A 71 -4.77 -4.69 6.85
CA VAL A 71 -5.19 -5.46 5.67
C VAL A 71 -6.70 -5.45 5.54
N ILE A 72 -7.19 -5.25 4.31
CA ILE A 72 -8.60 -5.36 3.96
C ILE A 72 -8.78 -6.24 2.72
N ASN A 73 -9.99 -6.77 2.58
CA ASN A 73 -10.46 -7.37 1.35
C ASN A 73 -10.99 -6.26 0.43
N TYR A 74 -10.38 -6.10 -0.74
CA TYR A 74 -10.79 -5.15 -1.76
C TYR A 74 -11.45 -5.89 -2.92
N LYS A 75 -12.67 -5.47 -3.27
CA LYS A 75 -13.42 -6.03 -4.38
C LYS A 75 -13.09 -5.24 -5.66
N LEU A 76 -12.51 -5.91 -6.63
CA LEU A 76 -12.26 -5.38 -7.97
C LEU A 76 -13.58 -5.24 -8.76
N ASP A 77 -13.56 -4.44 -9.82
CA ASP A 77 -14.72 -4.23 -10.70
C ASP A 77 -15.17 -5.54 -11.39
N SER A 78 -14.23 -6.46 -11.60
CA SER A 78 -14.49 -7.82 -12.07
C SER A 78 -15.27 -8.70 -11.08
N GLY A 79 -15.39 -8.27 -9.82
CA GLY A 79 -15.98 -9.04 -8.73
C GLY A 79 -14.98 -9.84 -7.91
N ASN A 80 -13.73 -9.99 -8.39
CA ASN A 80 -12.68 -10.68 -7.67
C ASN A 80 -12.26 -9.95 -6.39
N ILE A 81 -11.87 -10.70 -5.36
CA ILE A 81 -11.41 -10.15 -4.09
C ILE A 81 -9.89 -10.29 -3.98
N ILE A 82 -9.22 -9.21 -3.63
CA ILE A 82 -7.78 -9.16 -3.37
C ILE A 82 -7.50 -8.57 -1.99
N ARG A 83 -6.29 -8.83 -1.47
CA ARG A 83 -5.79 -8.25 -0.22
C ARG A 83 -4.97 -6.99 -0.48
N VAL A 84 -5.34 -5.89 0.15
CA VAL A 84 -4.65 -4.59 0.05
C VAL A 84 -4.56 -3.96 1.44
N TYR A 85 -3.59 -3.09 1.66
CA TYR A 85 -3.63 -2.24 2.84
C TYR A 85 -4.72 -1.18 2.72
N ASP A 86 -5.40 -0.88 3.83
CA ASP A 86 -6.30 0.25 3.91
C ASP A 86 -5.55 1.58 3.71
N LEU A 87 -6.33 2.65 3.60
CA LEU A 87 -5.78 3.96 3.29
C LEU A 87 -4.82 4.48 4.38
N ASP A 88 -5.16 4.35 5.66
CA ASP A 88 -4.32 4.86 6.76
C ASP A 88 -2.96 4.13 6.82
N LYS A 89 -2.99 2.80 6.67
CA LYS A 89 -1.77 1.98 6.58
C LYS A 89 -0.98 2.28 5.31
N THR A 90 -1.66 2.53 4.19
CA THR A 90 -1.03 2.92 2.93
C THR A 90 -0.28 4.24 3.09
N ILE A 91 -0.86 5.23 3.77
CA ILE A 91 -0.18 6.51 4.05
C ILE A 91 1.03 6.33 4.96
N CYS A 92 0.93 5.48 5.99
CA CYS A 92 2.10 5.09 6.78
C CYS A 92 3.22 4.49 5.91
N ASP A 93 2.88 3.62 4.94
CA ASP A 93 3.86 3.04 4.02
C ASP A 93 4.48 4.09 3.09
N ILE A 94 3.67 5.02 2.55
CA ILE A 94 4.15 6.11 1.69
C ILE A 94 5.13 7.01 2.44
N ILE A 95 4.83 7.37 3.69
CA ILE A 95 5.72 8.16 4.57
C ILE A 95 7.01 7.39 4.86
N LYS A 96 6.89 6.12 5.26
CA LYS A 96 8.04 5.27 5.56
C LYS A 96 8.96 5.09 4.36
N ASN A 97 8.39 4.92 3.17
CA ASN A 97 9.09 4.61 1.94
C ASN A 97 9.33 5.83 1.06
N LYS A 98 9.22 7.06 1.58
CA LYS A 98 9.34 8.33 0.82
C LYS A 98 10.46 8.35 -0.23
N LYS A 99 11.64 7.81 0.09
CA LYS A 99 12.80 7.75 -0.83
C LYS A 99 12.61 6.86 -2.06
N LYS A 100 11.66 5.91 -2.01
CA LYS A 100 11.34 4.96 -3.09
C LYS A 100 10.07 5.34 -3.86
N ILE A 101 9.37 6.38 -3.41
CA ILE A 101 8.14 6.87 -4.04
C ILE A 101 8.48 8.14 -4.82
N ASP A 102 7.91 8.27 -6.01
CA ASP A 102 8.01 9.48 -6.81
C ASP A 102 7.51 10.69 -6.01
N ALA A 103 8.26 11.80 -6.04
CA ALA A 103 8.01 12.94 -5.16
C ALA A 103 6.64 13.59 -5.44
N GLU A 104 6.18 13.58 -6.68
CA GLU A 104 4.86 14.09 -7.05
C GLU A 104 3.75 13.20 -6.50
N ILE A 105 3.87 11.88 -6.66
CA ILE A 105 2.94 10.90 -6.07
C ILE A 105 2.90 11.06 -4.55
N PHE A 106 4.06 11.19 -3.90
CA PHE A 106 4.16 11.40 -2.47
C PHE A 106 3.40 12.66 -2.04
N ASN A 107 3.76 13.82 -2.60
CA ASN A 107 3.19 15.10 -2.19
C ASN A 107 1.67 15.14 -2.42
N LYS A 108 1.21 14.62 -3.57
CA LYS A 108 -0.21 14.52 -3.88
C LYS A 108 -0.95 13.63 -2.88
N ALA A 109 -0.45 12.41 -2.63
CA ALA A 109 -1.09 11.46 -1.73
C ALA A 109 -1.20 12.00 -0.30
N ILE A 110 -0.14 12.60 0.24
CA ILE A 110 -0.16 13.17 1.59
C ILE A 110 -1.17 14.33 1.66
N ARG A 111 -1.16 15.23 0.68
CA ARG A 111 -2.06 16.40 0.66
C ARG A 111 -3.52 15.98 0.52
N GLU A 112 -3.83 15.08 -0.42
CA GLU A 112 -5.20 14.58 -0.62
C GLU A 112 -5.70 13.84 0.63
N TYR A 113 -4.86 13.00 1.25
CA TYR A 113 -5.23 12.32 2.48
C TYR A 113 -5.45 13.31 3.64
N PHE A 114 -4.61 14.34 3.77
CA PHE A 114 -4.75 15.33 4.83
C PHE A 114 -6.12 16.02 4.83
N TYR A 115 -6.62 16.39 3.64
CA TYR A 115 -7.94 17.02 3.48
C TYR A 115 -9.10 16.04 3.30
N SER A 116 -8.83 14.74 3.20
CA SER A 116 -9.87 13.74 2.93
C SER A 116 -10.73 13.45 4.15
N LYS A 117 -12.04 13.34 3.91
CA LYS A 117 -13.01 12.82 4.90
C LYS A 117 -12.84 11.32 5.18
N LYS A 118 -12.10 10.59 4.35
CA LYS A 118 -11.79 9.15 4.54
C LYS A 118 -10.67 8.92 5.56
N LYS A 119 -9.95 9.97 5.96
CA LYS A 119 -8.84 9.87 6.93
C LYS A 119 -9.36 9.46 8.30
N ASN A 120 -8.73 8.45 8.89
CA ASN A 120 -8.88 8.14 10.31
C ASN A 120 -7.57 8.43 11.06
N THR A 121 -7.48 9.63 11.63
CA THR A 121 -6.28 10.12 12.32
C THR A 121 -5.86 9.23 13.50
N LEU A 122 -6.81 8.70 14.27
CA LEU A 122 -6.51 7.80 15.39
C LEU A 122 -5.83 6.53 14.89
N LYS A 123 -6.44 5.88 13.90
CA LYS A 123 -5.95 4.65 13.28
C LYS A 123 -4.59 4.83 12.61
N LEU A 124 -4.40 5.95 11.90
CA LEU A 124 -3.11 6.34 11.32
C LEU A 124 -2.00 6.37 12.37
N TYR A 125 -2.22 7.06 13.49
CA TYR A 125 -1.22 7.17 14.54
C TYR A 125 -0.99 5.86 15.30
N GLU A 126 -2.02 5.03 15.48
CA GLU A 126 -1.86 3.68 16.01
C GLU A 126 -0.95 2.82 15.12
N TYR A 127 -1.14 2.89 13.80
CA TYR A 127 -0.31 2.19 12.84
C TYR A 127 1.12 2.74 12.84
N ALA A 128 1.26 4.06 12.86
CA ALA A 128 2.55 4.71 12.92
C ALA A 128 3.37 4.30 14.15
N LYS A 129 2.72 4.16 15.33
CA LYS A 129 3.35 3.65 16.55
C LYS A 129 3.80 2.20 16.38
N LYS A 130 2.92 1.29 15.94
CA LYS A 130 3.26 -0.12 15.70
C LYS A 130 4.39 -0.30 14.67
N MET A 131 4.47 0.61 13.71
CA MET A 131 5.50 0.61 12.66
C MET A 131 6.78 1.37 13.05
N ASN A 132 6.85 1.97 14.25
CA ASN A 132 7.95 2.82 14.72
C ASN A 132 8.27 4.00 13.78
N ILE A 133 7.22 4.66 13.27
CA ILE A 133 7.33 5.84 12.39
C ILE A 133 6.49 7.01 12.88
N TYR A 134 6.06 7.01 14.15
CA TYR A 134 5.16 8.04 14.70
C TYR A 134 5.66 9.46 14.44
N ASP A 135 6.91 9.77 14.79
CA ASP A 135 7.47 11.12 14.60
C ASP A 135 7.50 11.49 13.12
N LYS A 136 7.91 10.57 12.22
CA LYS A 136 7.90 10.82 10.77
C LYS A 136 6.51 11.16 10.26
N VAL A 137 5.47 10.49 10.77
CA VAL A 137 4.09 10.74 10.37
C VAL A 137 3.63 12.10 10.90
N ARG A 138 3.90 12.39 12.19
CA ARG A 138 3.59 13.69 12.81
C ARG A 138 4.25 14.83 12.04
N ASP A 139 5.57 14.79 11.87
CA ASP A 139 6.35 15.85 11.22
C ASP A 139 5.89 16.08 9.76
N THR A 140 5.46 15.00 9.07
CA THR A 140 4.94 15.10 7.69
C THR A 140 3.61 15.86 7.61
N PHE A 141 2.77 15.77 8.63
CA PHE A 141 1.48 16.46 8.66
C PHE A 141 1.53 17.83 9.33
N GLU A 142 2.48 18.08 10.22
CA GLU A 142 2.72 19.41 10.81
C GLU A 142 3.07 20.46 9.76
N VAL A 143 3.83 20.09 8.71
CA VAL A 143 4.16 21.04 7.61
C VAL A 143 2.98 21.39 6.70
N LEU A 144 1.83 20.75 6.88
CA LEU A 144 0.60 20.98 6.09
C LEU A 144 -0.49 21.72 6.87
N GLY A 145 -0.35 21.82 8.20
CA GLY A 145 -1.24 22.57 9.08
C GLY A 145 -0.82 24.03 9.21
#